data_AF-A0A7J9C2C8-F1
#
_entry.id   AF-A0A7J9C2C8-F1
#
_cell.length_a   1.000
_cell.length_b   1.000
_cell.length_c   1.000
_cell.angle_alpha   90.00
_cell.angle_beta   90.00
_cell.angle_gamma   90.00
#
_symmetry.space_group_name_H-M   'P 1'
#
loop_
_entity.id
_entity.type
_entity.pdbx_description
1 polymer ?
#
loop_
_entity_poly.entity_id
_entity_poly.type
_entity_poly.pdbx_seq_one_letter_code
_entity_poly.pdbx_strand_id
1 'polypeptide(L)'
;MNKTLTLSADAFLKMKRLRLLKVLCCSNCCDFTYLSNELRLLDWTRYPLKSLPSSFQPKNLVALLLSYSNIEQLWKENIPLYKLKVLNLKGSENLIKAPDLTTAPNLEILVLKGCTRLLDIHPSVGNLSSLVLLNLKDCRNLVSVLGSIGGCKSLKS
;
A
#
# COMPACT_ATOMS: atom_id res chain seq x y z
N MET A 1 -6.65 32.00 -9.47
CA MET A 1 -6.40 31.76 -8.02
C MET A 1 -6.85 30.35 -7.70
N ASN A 2 -5.93 29.41 -7.50
CA ASN A 2 -6.29 28.06 -7.02
C ASN A 2 -6.49 28.16 -5.52
N LYS A 3 -7.74 28.02 -5.05
CA LYS A 3 -8.02 27.86 -3.62
C LYS A 3 -7.37 26.57 -3.16
N THR A 4 -6.29 26.69 -2.39
CA THR A 4 -5.66 25.57 -1.71
C THR A 4 -6.63 25.07 -0.64
N LEU A 5 -7.19 23.88 -0.83
CA LEU A 5 -7.94 23.20 0.22
C LEU A 5 -6.94 22.55 1.16
N THR A 6 -6.80 23.12 2.36
CA THR A 6 -6.03 22.52 3.44
C THR A 6 -6.95 21.57 4.19
N LEU A 7 -6.70 20.27 4.07
CA LEU A 7 -7.37 19.28 4.90
C LEU A 7 -6.76 19.36 6.31
N SER A 8 -7.52 19.90 7.26
CA SER A 8 -7.11 19.90 8.68
C SER A 8 -6.96 18.46 9.17
N ALA A 9 -5.83 18.17 9.81
CA ALA A 9 -5.59 16.89 10.49
C ALA A 9 -6.71 16.54 11.48
N ASP A 10 -7.25 17.55 12.15
CA ASP A 10 -8.29 17.41 13.17
C ASP A 10 -9.63 16.93 12.61
N ALA A 11 -9.88 17.19 11.33
CA ALA A 11 -11.10 16.70 10.67
C ALA A 11 -11.12 15.17 10.66
N PHE A 12 -9.98 14.53 10.37
CA PHE A 12 -9.88 13.07 10.31
C PHE A 12 -9.90 12.41 11.68
N LEU A 13 -9.38 13.09 12.72
CA LEU A 13 -9.49 12.62 14.11
C LEU A 13 -10.96 12.42 14.55
N LYS A 14 -11.88 13.21 13.98
CA LYS A 14 -13.33 13.10 14.26
C LYS A 14 -14.01 12.02 13.42
N MET A 15 -13.42 11.61 12.29
CA MET A 15 -13.98 10.62 11.37
C MET A 15 -13.68 9.17 11.79
N LYS A 16 -13.96 8.82 13.06
CA LYS A 16 -13.57 7.53 13.65
C LYS A 16 -14.21 6.29 13.00
N ARG A 17 -15.33 6.46 12.29
CA ARG A 17 -16.07 5.39 11.60
C ARG A 17 -15.89 5.40 10.08
N LEU A 18 -14.89 6.13 9.58
CA LEU A 18 -14.68 6.27 8.14
C LEU A 18 -14.30 4.91 7.52
N ARG A 19 -15.08 4.48 6.53
CA ARG A 19 -14.88 3.19 5.84
C ARG A 19 -14.28 3.33 4.45
N LEU A 20 -14.43 4.49 3.82
CA LEU A 20 -13.89 4.79 2.50
C LEU A 20 -13.27 6.17 2.57
N LEU A 21 -12.00 6.26 2.19
CA LEU A 21 -11.30 7.52 2.01
C LEU A 21 -10.68 7.53 0.61
N LYS A 22 -11.09 8.50 -0.20
CA LYS A 22 -10.50 8.77 -1.50
C LYS A 22 -10.05 10.23 -1.55
N VAL A 23 -8.76 10.44 -1.78
CA VAL A 23 -8.17 11.78 -1.84
C VAL A 23 -7.69 12.06 -3.26
N LEU A 24 -8.35 13.04 -3.89
CA LEU A 24 -8.10 13.44 -5.28
C LEU A 24 -7.18 14.67 -5.39
N CYS A 25 -6.99 15.42 -4.29
CA CYS A 25 -6.26 16.69 -4.28
C CYS A 25 -4.79 16.54 -3.87
N CYS A 26 -3.94 17.34 -4.51
CA CYS A 26 -2.47 17.34 -4.34
C CYS A 26 -1.94 18.46 -3.44
N SER A 27 -2.81 19.23 -2.78
CA SER A 27 -2.39 20.33 -1.90
C SER A 27 -2.06 19.82 -0.49
N ASN A 28 -0.80 20.00 -0.08
CA ASN A 28 -0.20 19.91 1.26
C ASN A 28 -1.05 19.26 2.37
N CYS A 29 -1.39 17.99 2.23
CA CYS A 29 -1.97 17.18 3.32
C CYS A 29 -0.89 16.70 4.30
N CYS A 30 0.11 17.55 4.58
CA CYS A 30 1.35 17.17 5.24
C CYS A 30 1.18 16.83 6.73
N ASP A 31 0.09 17.29 7.35
CA ASP A 31 -0.18 17.09 8.78
C ASP A 31 -1.10 15.89 9.08
N PHE A 32 -1.27 15.00 8.10
CA PHE A 32 -2.16 13.85 8.24
C PHE A 32 -1.58 12.77 9.17
N THR A 33 -1.99 12.75 10.44
CA THR A 33 -1.44 11.82 11.45
C THR A 33 -2.38 10.66 11.85
N TYR A 34 -3.60 10.60 11.30
CA TYR A 34 -4.60 9.62 11.72
C TYR A 34 -5.43 9.05 10.58
N LEU A 35 -5.55 7.72 10.56
CA LEU A 35 -6.49 6.95 9.74
C LEU A 35 -7.48 6.21 10.66
N SER A 36 -8.75 6.18 10.27
CA SER A 36 -9.75 5.37 10.98
C SER A 36 -9.47 3.88 10.82
N ASN A 37 -9.50 3.14 11.92
CA ASN A 37 -9.36 1.67 11.95
C ASN A 37 -10.58 0.93 11.36
N GLU A 38 -11.64 1.67 10.98
CA GLU A 38 -12.80 1.13 10.26
C GLU A 38 -12.63 1.21 8.73
N LEU A 39 -11.52 1.78 8.24
CA LEU A 39 -11.26 1.90 6.81
C LEU A 39 -11.23 0.53 6.13
N ARG A 40 -11.93 0.47 5.01
CA ARG A 40 -11.99 -0.66 4.08
C ARG A 40 -11.35 -0.33 2.75
N LEU A 41 -11.39 0.94 2.34
CA LEU A 41 -10.74 1.41 1.13
C LEU A 41 -10.02 2.72 1.41
N LEU A 42 -8.74 2.76 1.06
CA LEU A 42 -7.94 3.97 1.01
C LEU A 42 -7.38 4.15 -0.40
N ASP A 43 -7.79 5.22 -1.06
CA ASP A 43 -7.31 5.62 -2.39
C ASP A 43 -6.69 7.02 -2.29
N TRP A 44 -5.36 7.06 -2.37
CA TRP A 44 -4.61 8.29 -2.18
C TRP A 44 -3.39 8.32 -3.10
N THR A 45 -3.62 8.81 -4.31
CA THR A 45 -2.53 9.05 -5.27
C THR A 45 -1.57 10.11 -4.73
N ARG A 46 -0.26 9.88 -4.85
CA ARG A 46 0.78 10.75 -4.29
C ARG A 46 0.68 10.92 -2.77
N TYR A 47 0.33 9.83 -2.06
CA TYR A 47 0.34 9.82 -0.60
C TYR A 47 1.68 10.35 -0.05
N PRO A 48 1.66 11.40 0.78
CA PRO A 48 2.85 12.23 1.03
C PRO A 48 3.80 11.65 2.07
N LEU A 49 3.32 10.77 2.95
CA LEU A 49 4.12 10.24 4.04
C LEU A 49 4.94 9.01 3.61
N LYS A 50 6.05 8.80 4.33
CA LYS A 50 6.97 7.68 4.12
C LYS A 50 6.43 6.33 4.61
N SER A 51 5.42 6.36 5.47
CA SER A 51 4.73 5.20 6.03
C SER A 51 3.27 5.53 6.36
N LEU A 52 2.45 4.51 6.61
CA LEU A 52 1.13 4.71 7.21
C LEU A 52 1.28 5.18 8.67
N PRO A 53 0.31 5.93 9.21
CA PRO A 53 0.33 6.35 10.61
C PRO A 53 0.46 5.15 11.56
N SER A 54 1.30 5.26 12.58
CA SER A 54 1.58 4.17 13.53
C SER A 54 0.36 3.72 14.34
N SER A 55 -0.63 4.59 14.51
CA SER A 55 -1.89 4.31 15.19
C SER A 55 -2.89 3.51 14.33
N PHE A 56 -2.64 3.40 13.03
CA PHE A 56 -3.55 2.75 12.10
C PHE A 56 -3.44 1.22 12.18
N GLN A 57 -4.56 0.58 12.45
CA GLN A 57 -4.73 -0.87 12.51
C GLN A 57 -5.65 -1.33 11.35
N PRO A 58 -5.09 -1.70 10.18
CA PRO A 58 -5.84 -2.00 8.96
C PRO A 58 -6.57 -3.36 8.96
N LYS A 59 -7.06 -3.86 10.10
CA LYS A 59 -7.76 -5.16 10.21
C LYS A 59 -9.00 -5.26 9.31
N ASN A 60 -9.58 -4.11 8.96
CA ASN A 60 -10.78 -4.00 8.12
C ASN A 60 -10.47 -3.63 6.66
N LEU A 61 -9.21 -3.36 6.34
CA LEU A 61 -8.80 -2.83 5.04
C LEU A 61 -8.92 -3.91 3.98
N VAL A 62 -9.59 -3.58 2.87
CA VAL A 62 -9.82 -4.45 1.72
C VAL A 62 -8.98 -4.00 0.53
N ALA A 63 -8.87 -2.69 0.30
CA ALA A 63 -8.09 -2.12 -0.78
C ALA A 63 -7.25 -0.93 -0.31
N LEU A 64 -5.95 -0.99 -0.64
CA LEU A 64 -4.99 0.08 -0.40
C LEU A 64 -4.36 0.51 -1.72
N LEU A 65 -4.73 1.71 -2.19
CA LEU A 65 -4.32 2.26 -3.47
C LEU A 65 -3.51 3.54 -3.22
N LEU A 66 -2.19 3.40 -3.19
CA LEU A 66 -1.24 4.49 -2.91
C LEU A 66 -0.27 4.68 -4.09
N SER A 67 -0.80 4.80 -5.30
CA SER A 67 0.04 5.01 -6.49
C SER A 67 0.84 6.31 -6.38
N TYR A 68 2.08 6.27 -6.85
CA TYR A 68 3.04 7.37 -6.86
C TYR A 68 3.32 7.96 -5.48
N SER A 69 3.25 7.13 -4.43
CA SER A 69 3.44 7.58 -3.05
C SER A 69 4.91 7.78 -2.69
N ASN A 70 5.12 8.51 -1.59
CA ASN A 70 6.43 8.67 -0.96
C ASN A 70 6.80 7.51 -0.02
N ILE A 71 6.03 6.42 -0.03
CA ILE A 71 6.25 5.29 0.89
C ILE A 71 7.66 4.72 0.69
N GLU A 72 8.41 4.68 1.78
CA GLU A 72 9.68 3.96 1.90
C GLU A 72 9.43 2.61 2.59
N GLN A 73 8.56 2.61 3.61
CA GLN A 73 8.12 1.43 4.35
C GLN A 73 6.63 1.55 4.67
N LEU A 74 5.80 0.63 4.13
CA LEU A 74 4.34 0.74 4.23
C LEU A 74 3.82 0.57 5.66
N TRP A 75 4.29 -0.48 6.35
CA TRP A 75 3.97 -0.79 7.74
C TRP A 75 5.13 -1.46 8.47
N LYS A 76 5.03 -1.51 9.80
CA LYS A 76 5.90 -2.34 10.66
C LYS A 76 5.51 -3.82 10.56
N GLU A 77 6.33 -4.69 11.13
CA GLU A 77 6.07 -6.13 11.17
C GLU A 77 4.81 -6.45 11.98
N ASN A 78 4.16 -7.56 11.62
CA ASN A 78 3.04 -8.16 12.37
C ASN A 78 1.72 -7.36 12.43
N ILE A 79 1.32 -6.73 11.31
CA ILE A 79 0.01 -6.08 11.18
C ILE A 79 -1.05 -7.08 10.67
N PRO A 80 -2.28 -7.14 11.25
CA PRO A 80 -3.34 -8.01 10.74
C PRO A 80 -3.93 -7.50 9.41
N LEU A 81 -3.73 -8.24 8.32
CA LEU A 81 -4.12 -7.87 6.95
C LEU A 81 -5.07 -8.90 6.30
N TYR A 82 -5.74 -9.71 7.10
CA TYR A 82 -6.54 -10.85 6.63
C TYR A 82 -7.72 -10.48 5.71
N LYS A 83 -8.16 -9.22 5.64
CA LYS A 83 -9.20 -8.76 4.68
C LYS A 83 -8.64 -8.10 3.42
N LEU A 84 -7.33 -7.84 3.38
CA LEU A 84 -6.71 -7.11 2.28
C LEU A 84 -6.72 -7.98 1.02
N LYS A 85 -7.33 -7.45 -0.04
CA LYS A 85 -7.43 -8.08 -1.36
C LYS A 85 -6.59 -7.37 -2.42
N VAL A 86 -6.44 -6.05 -2.29
CA VAL A 86 -5.75 -5.23 -3.29
C VAL A 86 -4.73 -4.32 -2.62
N LEU A 87 -3.48 -4.43 -3.07
CA LEU A 87 -2.40 -3.52 -2.74
C LEU A 87 -1.79 -2.95 -4.02
N ASN A 88 -1.90 -1.63 -4.19
CA ASN A 88 -1.32 -0.92 -5.33
C ASN A 88 -0.39 0.18 -4.85
N LEU A 89 0.91 0.00 -5.08
CA LEU A 89 1.97 0.96 -4.82
C LEU A 89 2.66 1.43 -6.11
N LYS A 90 2.00 1.28 -7.27
CA LYS A 90 2.53 1.63 -8.60
C LYS A 90 3.30 2.96 -8.56
N GLY A 91 4.52 2.99 -9.07
CA GLY A 91 5.31 4.20 -9.22
C GLY A 91 5.77 4.82 -7.89
N SER A 92 5.72 4.08 -6.78
CA SER A 92 6.32 4.52 -5.50
C SER A 92 7.83 4.36 -5.58
N GLU A 93 8.51 5.36 -6.13
CA GLU A 93 9.95 5.27 -6.43
C GLU A 93 10.82 5.19 -5.17
N ASN A 94 10.32 5.59 -4.01
CA ASN A 94 11.05 5.50 -2.74
C ASN A 94 11.00 4.10 -2.10
N LEU A 95 10.20 3.18 -2.64
CA LEU A 95 10.07 1.83 -2.12
C LEU A 95 11.29 0.99 -2.47
N ILE A 96 12.08 0.63 -1.46
CA ILE A 96 13.32 -0.17 -1.63
C ILE A 96 13.04 -1.67 -1.52
N LYS A 97 12.08 -2.06 -0.66
CA LYS A 97 11.69 -3.46 -0.43
C LYS A 97 10.16 -3.58 -0.42
N ALA A 98 9.62 -4.66 -0.97
CA ALA A 98 8.19 -4.94 -0.84
C ALA A 98 7.81 -5.17 0.63
N PRO A 99 6.58 -4.80 1.05
CA PRO A 99 6.13 -5.03 2.42
C PRO A 99 6.03 -6.52 2.75
N ASP A 100 6.21 -6.88 4.03
CA ASP A 100 5.83 -8.19 4.52
C ASP A 100 4.30 -8.36 4.41
N LEU A 101 3.90 -9.46 3.78
CA LEU A 101 2.52 -9.83 3.46
C LEU A 101 2.12 -11.17 4.09
N THR A 102 2.89 -11.68 5.06
CA THR A 102 2.64 -12.96 5.74
C THR A 102 1.23 -13.04 6.34
N THR A 103 0.69 -11.91 6.80
CA THR A 103 -0.64 -11.78 7.43
C THR A 103 -1.75 -11.40 6.45
N ALA A 104 -1.50 -11.43 5.13
CA ALA A 104 -2.44 -11.08 4.07
C ALA A 104 -2.81 -12.28 3.17
N PRO A 105 -3.34 -13.40 3.72
CA PRO A 105 -3.59 -14.63 2.95
C PRO A 105 -4.62 -14.48 1.82
N ASN A 106 -5.46 -13.44 1.88
CA ASN A 106 -6.52 -13.15 0.92
C ASN A 106 -6.11 -12.11 -0.13
N LEU A 107 -4.82 -11.75 -0.23
CA LEU A 107 -4.36 -10.79 -1.22
C LEU A 107 -4.48 -11.39 -2.63
N GLU A 108 -5.26 -10.73 -3.48
CA GLU A 108 -5.54 -11.15 -4.85
C GLU A 108 -4.68 -10.37 -5.86
N ILE A 109 -4.44 -9.08 -5.58
CA ILE A 109 -3.78 -8.16 -6.52
C ILE A 109 -2.65 -7.41 -5.81
N LEU A 110 -1.43 -7.57 -6.32
CA LEU A 110 -0.25 -6.80 -5.92
C LEU A 110 0.34 -6.04 -7.12
N VAL A 111 0.27 -4.72 -7.08
CA VAL A 111 0.84 -3.84 -8.12
C VAL A 111 2.00 -3.04 -7.57
N LEU A 112 3.20 -3.35 -8.04
CA LEU A 112 4.44 -2.62 -7.75
C LEU A 112 5.06 -2.02 -9.03
N LYS A 113 4.29 -1.99 -10.14
CA LYS A 113 4.74 -1.49 -11.44
C LYS A 113 5.44 -0.14 -11.31
N GLY A 114 6.63 0.00 -11.87
CA GLY A 114 7.38 1.25 -11.91
C GLY A 114 7.97 1.68 -10.57
N CYS A 115 8.04 0.80 -9.57
CA CYS A 115 8.84 1.03 -8.37
C CYS A 115 10.32 0.84 -8.72
N THR A 116 10.94 1.88 -9.28
CA THR A 116 12.26 1.76 -9.93
C THR A 116 13.43 1.50 -8.97
N ARG A 117 13.31 1.89 -7.69
CA ARG A 117 14.31 1.61 -6.63
C ARG A 117 14.05 0.32 -5.85
N LEU A 118 13.02 -0.45 -6.21
CA LEU A 118 12.71 -1.71 -5.56
C LEU A 118 13.83 -2.73 -5.85
N LEU A 119 14.51 -3.19 -4.81
CA LEU A 119 15.65 -4.11 -4.91
C LEU A 119 15.23 -5.57 -4.69
N ASP A 120 14.24 -5.79 -3.81
CA ASP A 120 13.84 -7.12 -3.35
C ASP A 120 12.33 -7.24 -3.10
N ILE A 121 11.80 -8.43 -3.35
CA ILE A 121 10.44 -8.85 -3.00
C ILE A 121 10.49 -9.72 -1.75
N HIS A 122 9.72 -9.34 -0.73
CA HIS A 122 9.62 -10.13 0.50
C HIS A 122 9.17 -11.57 0.21
N PRO A 123 9.81 -12.61 0.78
CA PRO A 123 9.50 -14.01 0.49
C PRO A 123 8.04 -14.41 0.74
N SER A 124 7.34 -13.70 1.62
CA SER A 124 5.91 -13.91 1.87
C SER A 124 5.05 -13.80 0.60
N VAL A 125 5.50 -13.03 -0.41
CA VAL A 125 4.79 -12.94 -1.70
C VAL A 125 4.66 -14.31 -2.36
N GLY A 126 5.69 -15.15 -2.27
CA GLY A 126 5.68 -16.53 -2.78
C GLY A 126 4.63 -17.42 -2.13
N ASN A 127 4.20 -17.10 -0.91
CA ASN A 127 3.26 -17.88 -0.12
C ASN A 127 1.80 -17.39 -0.26
N LEU A 128 1.53 -16.39 -1.09
CA LEU A 128 0.19 -15.85 -1.29
C LEU A 128 -0.64 -16.76 -2.21
N SER A 129 -1.37 -17.71 -1.63
CA SER A 129 -2.21 -18.67 -2.36
C SER A 129 -3.35 -18.02 -3.18
N SER A 130 -3.88 -16.89 -2.71
CA SER A 130 -4.97 -16.15 -3.35
C SER A 130 -4.50 -15.19 -4.45
N LEU A 131 -3.18 -15.01 -4.63
CA LEU A 131 -2.64 -14.00 -5.54
C LEU A 131 -2.89 -14.39 -7.00
N VAL A 132 -3.71 -13.60 -7.69
CA VAL A 132 -4.05 -13.80 -9.11
C VAL A 132 -3.24 -12.87 -10.02
N LEU A 133 -2.79 -11.73 -9.50
CA LEU A 133 -2.04 -10.73 -10.27
C LEU A 133 -0.88 -10.17 -9.45
N LEU A 134 0.32 -10.34 -9.99
CA LEU A 134 1.54 -9.68 -9.54
C LEU A 134 2.12 -8.84 -10.68
N ASN A 135 2.15 -7.52 -10.51
CA ASN A 135 2.69 -6.62 -11.54
C ASN A 135 3.98 -5.96 -11.07
N LEU A 136 5.10 -6.45 -11.60
CA LEU A 136 6.47 -5.96 -11.37
C LEU A 136 7.04 -5.25 -12.61
N LYS A 137 6.20 -4.89 -13.59
CA LYS A 137 6.66 -4.24 -14.82
C LYS A 137 7.40 -2.95 -14.48
N ASP A 138 8.46 -2.63 -15.21
CA ASP A 138 9.25 -1.40 -15.05
C ASP A 138 9.95 -1.25 -13.67
N CYS A 139 10.07 -2.33 -12.88
CA CYS A 139 10.91 -2.39 -11.66
C CYS A 139 12.38 -2.63 -12.03
N ARG A 140 13.06 -1.57 -12.47
CA ARG A 140 14.39 -1.66 -13.12
C ARG A 140 15.53 -2.19 -12.25
N ASN A 141 15.49 -1.98 -10.93
CA ASN A 141 16.54 -2.41 -10.02
C ASN A 141 16.21 -3.70 -9.25
N LEU A 142 15.14 -4.41 -9.63
CA LEU A 142 14.72 -5.62 -8.93
C LEU A 142 15.66 -6.77 -9.27
N VAL A 143 16.46 -7.19 -8.28
CA VAL A 143 17.47 -8.27 -8.44
C VAL A 143 16.88 -9.64 -8.10
N SER A 144 15.89 -9.67 -7.19
CA SER A 144 15.31 -10.91 -6.63
C SER A 144 13.91 -11.16 -7.19
N VAL A 145 13.81 -12.15 -8.08
CA VAL A 145 12.53 -12.68 -8.61
C VAL A 145 12.50 -14.21 -8.49
N LEU A 146 13.65 -14.87 -8.71
CA LEU A 146 13.74 -16.32 -8.91
C LEU A 146 13.62 -17.17 -7.62
N GLY A 147 13.87 -16.61 -6.43
CA GLY A 147 13.69 -17.33 -5.15
C GLY A 147 12.33 -17.10 -4.49
N SER A 148 11.77 -15.90 -4.62
CA SER A 148 10.60 -15.46 -3.85
C SER A 148 9.25 -15.77 -4.52
N ILE A 149 9.21 -16.13 -5.81
CA ILE A 149 7.94 -16.34 -6.56
C ILE A 149 7.66 -17.82 -6.85
N GLY A 150 8.62 -18.71 -6.63
CA GLY A 150 8.48 -20.15 -6.94
C GLY A 150 7.33 -20.89 -6.22
N GLY A 151 6.76 -20.30 -5.16
CA GLY A 151 5.60 -20.85 -4.44
C GLY A 151 4.23 -20.43 -4.97
N CYS A 152 4.16 -19.43 -5.86
CA CYS A 152 2.89 -18.88 -6.36
C CYS A 152 2.27 -19.77 -7.44
N LYS A 153 1.38 -20.70 -7.05
CA LYS A 153 0.69 -21.61 -7.98
C LYS A 153 -0.47 -20.95 -8.77
N SER A 154 -0.87 -19.74 -8.40
CA SER A 154 -2.09 -19.07 -8.90
C SER A 154 -1.85 -17.97 -9.92
N LEU A 155 -0.57 -17.67 -10.25
CA LEU A 155 -0.23 -16.60 -11.19
C LEU A 155 -0.63 -16.98 -12.62
N LYS A 156 -1.49 -16.17 -13.22
CA LYS A 156 -1.70 -16.19 -14.68
C LYS A 156 -0.64 -15.29 -15.30
N SER A 157 0.25 -15.90 -16.09
CA SER A 157 1.22 -15.22 -16.96
C SER A 157 0.53 -14.41 -18.04
#